data_AF-A0A662PWS4-F1
#
_entry.id   AF-A0A662PWS4-F1
#
_cell.length_a   1.000
_cell.length_b   1.000
_cell.length_c   1.000
_cell.angle_alpha   90.00
_cell.angle_beta   90.00
_cell.angle_gamma   90.00
#
_symmetry.space_group_name_H-M   'P 1'
#
loop_
_entity.id
_entity.type
_entity.pdbx_description
1 polymer ?
#
loop_
_entity_poly.entity_id
_entity_poly.type
_entity_poly.pdbx_seq_one_letter_code
_entity_poly.pdbx_strand_id
1 'polypeptide(L)' 'MIIRSVDPLKRSIKLMPESSLDLLNIFRLVRIGYEIYSETSREVKKERVSGKVDSERVRVVLGIEVEGKTVDPL' A
#
# COMPACT_ATOMS: atom_id res chain seq x y z
N MET A 1 14.65 9.37 -0.58
CA MET A 1 14.05 8.11 -1.06
C MET A 1 15.16 7.09 -1.23
N ILE A 2 15.12 6.01 -0.46
CA ILE A 2 16.10 4.92 -0.56
C ILE A 2 15.51 3.79 -1.39
N ILE A 3 16.21 3.40 -2.45
CA ILE A 3 15.91 2.17 -3.19
C ILE A 3 16.52 1.00 -2.41
N ARG A 4 15.69 0.08 -1.93
CA ARG A 4 16.12 -1.10 -1.17
C ARG A 4 16.48 -2.27 -2.07
N SER A 5 15.73 -2.48 -3.14
CA SER A 5 15.99 -3.52 -4.13
C SER A 5 15.30 -3.23 -5.45
N VAL A 6 15.86 -3.74 -6.54
CA VAL A 6 15.26 -3.74 -7.88
C VAL A 6 15.27 -5.17 -8.39
N ASP A 7 14.11 -5.66 -8.81
CA ASP A 7 13.97 -6.97 -9.45
C ASP A 7 13.54 -6.74 -10.92
N PRO A 8 14.48 -6.83 -11.88
CA PRO A 8 14.17 -6.58 -13.29
C PRO A 8 13.30 -7.67 -13.90
N LEU A 9 13.33 -8.90 -13.38
CA LEU A 9 12.51 -10.01 -13.88
C LEU A 9 11.05 -9.83 -13.47
N LYS A 10 10.82 -9.44 -12.21
CA LYS A 10 9.48 -9.12 -11.70
C LYS A 10 9.02 -7.70 -12.03
N ARG A 11 9.90 -6.89 -12.64
CA ARG A 11 9.66 -5.46 -12.93
C ARG A 11 9.20 -4.69 -11.70
N SER A 12 9.78 -4.99 -10.54
CA SER A 12 9.38 -4.41 -9.26
C SER A 12 10.55 -3.70 -8.56
N ILE A 13 10.20 -2.66 -7.80
CA ILE A 13 11.14 -1.84 -7.04
C ILE A 13 10.63 -1.77 -5.61
N LYS A 14 11.52 -2.06 -4.64
CA LYS A 14 11.24 -1.82 -3.22
C LYS A 14 11.93 -0.53 -2.81
N LEU A 15 11.17 0.42 -2.28
CA LEU A 15 11.66 1.74 -1.88
C LEU A 15 11.18 2.11 -0.48
N MET A 16 11.92 3.02 0.16
CA MET A 16 11.57 3.66 1.43
C MET A 16 11.60 5.18 1.23
N PRO A 17 10.45 5.88 1.21
CA PRO A 17 10.45 7.34 1.24
C PRO A 17 10.92 7.84 2.61
N GLU A 18 11.67 8.93 2.64
CA GLU A 18 12.22 9.53 3.86
C GLU A 18 11.80 11.00 4.05
N SER A 19 11.26 11.62 2.99
CA SER A 19 10.83 13.02 2.99
C SER A 19 9.51 13.20 2.24
N SER A 20 8.81 14.31 2.48
CA SER A 20 7.60 14.67 1.73
C SER A 20 7.87 14.83 0.24
N LEU A 21 9.08 15.25 -0.15
CA LEU A 21 9.49 15.33 -1.55
C LEU A 21 9.54 13.95 -2.22
N ASP A 22 9.93 12.90 -1.47
CA ASP A 22 9.90 11.53 -1.96
C ASP A 22 8.47 11.06 -2.23
N LEU A 23 7.52 11.42 -1.36
CA LEU A 23 6.11 11.09 -1.55
C LEU A 23 5.55 11.76 -2.82
N LEU A 24 5.92 13.02 -3.08
CA LEU A 24 5.55 13.70 -4.31
C LEU A 24 6.17 13.04 -5.55
N ASN A 25 7.43 12.57 -5.46
CA ASN A 25 8.08 11.85 -6.54
C ASN A 25 7.42 10.49 -6.81
N ILE A 26 7.09 9.73 -5.76
CA ILE A 26 6.32 8.48 -5.89
C ILE A 26 4.97 8.75 -6.54
N PHE A 27 4.26 9.78 -6.09
CA PHE A 27 2.98 10.18 -6.68
C PHE A 27 3.12 10.47 -8.18
N ARG A 28 4.18 11.14 -8.61
CA ARG A 28 4.43 11.42 -10.04
C ARG A 28 4.75 10.16 -10.85
N LEU A 29 5.48 9.20 -10.27
CA LEU A 29 5.92 7.98 -10.95
C LEU A 29 4.83 6.91 -11.04
N VAL A 30 4.00 6.76 -10.01
CA VAL A 30 2.92 5.78 -9.96
C VAL A 30 1.85 6.12 -11.00
N ARG A 31 1.42 5.12 -11.77
CA ARG A 31 0.35 5.24 -12.77
C ARG A 31 -0.84 4.36 -12.39
N ILE A 32 -2.00 4.70 -12.94
CA ILE A 32 -3.18 3.83 -12.87
C ILE A 32 -2.83 2.48 -13.50
N GLY A 33 -3.29 1.39 -12.89
CA GLY A 33 -3.00 0.01 -13.30
C GLY A 33 -1.66 -0.56 -12.79
N TYR A 34 -0.87 0.22 -12.05
CA TYR A 34 0.31 -0.34 -11.36
C TYR A 34 -0.15 -1.08 -10.10
N GLU A 35 0.57 -2.13 -9.71
CA GLU A 35 0.39 -2.78 -8.41
C GLU A 35 1.36 -2.21 -7.37
N ILE A 36 0.84 -1.83 -6.21
CA ILE A 36 1.62 -1.35 -5.06
C ILE A 36 1.46 -2.33 -3.91
N TYR A 37 2.59 -2.72 -3.32
CA TYR A 37 2.63 -3.58 -2.15
C TYR A 37 3.09 -2.78 -0.94
N SER A 38 2.26 -2.71 0.10
CA SER A 38 2.61 -2.05 1.36
C SER A 38 1.94 -2.71 2.56
N GLU A 39 2.53 -2.53 3.74
CA GLU A 39 1.85 -2.87 4.99
C GLU A 39 0.69 -1.88 5.20
N THR A 40 -0.50 -2.43 5.39
CA THR A 40 -1.73 -1.68 5.62
C THR A 40 -2.47 -2.25 6.83
N SER A 41 -3.36 -1.45 7.39
CA SER A 41 -4.27 -1.91 8.44
C SER A 41 -5.65 -2.17 7.86
N ARG A 42 -6.24 -3.32 8.20
CA ARG A 42 -7.61 -3.66 7.81
C ARG A 42 -8.43 -4.09 9.01
N GLU A 43 -9.70 -3.69 9.01
CA GLU A 43 -10.69 -4.20 9.94
C GLU A 43 -11.36 -5.42 9.32
N VAL A 44 -11.30 -6.54 10.02
CA VAL A 44 -11.89 -7.82 9.60
C VAL A 44 -13.03 -8.12 10.54
N LYS A 45 -14.24 -8.26 9.97
CA LYS A 45 -15.41 -8.72 10.70
C LYS A 45 -15.40 -10.24 10.72
N LYS A 46 -15.44 -10.82 11.91
CA LYS A 46 -15.53 -12.27 12.14
C LYS A 46 -16.91 -12.57 12.69
N GLU A 47 -17.69 -13.35 11.94
CA GLU A 47 -18.95 -13.86 12.43
C GLU A 47 -18.69 -15.15 13.21
N ARG A 48 -19.07 -15.15 14.49
CA ARG A 48 -18.94 -16.34 15.34
C ARG A 48 -20.08 -17.30 15.07
N VAL A 49 -19.86 -18.58 15.37
CA VAL A 49 -20.89 -19.65 15.30
C VAL A 49 -22.15 -19.30 16.10
N SER A 50 -22.04 -18.41 17.11
CA SER A 50 -23.16 -17.88 17.91
C SER A 50 -23.94 -16.72 17.27
N GLY A 51 -23.62 -16.30 16.03
CA GLY A 51 -24.25 -15.18 15.33
C GLY A 51 -23.80 -13.79 15.80
N LYS A 52 -22.85 -13.70 16.74
CA LYS A 52 -22.23 -12.42 17.13
C LYS A 52 -21.13 -12.05 16.14
N VAL A 53 -21.17 -10.82 15.64
CA VAL A 53 -20.11 -10.23 14.81
C VAL A 53 -19.11 -9.53 15.72
N ASP A 54 -17.85 -9.95 15.63
CA ASP A 54 -16.71 -9.33 16.28
C ASP A 54 -15.87 -8.62 15.22
N SER A 55 -15.27 -7.47 15.52
CA SER A 55 -14.36 -6.80 14.58
C SER A 55 -12.96 -6.67 15.16
N GLU A 56 -11.97 -7.02 14.36
CA GLU A 56 -10.56 -6.99 14.75
C GLU A 56 -9.76 -6.21 13.69
N ARG A 57 -8.85 -5.36 14.16
CA ARG A 57 -7.93 -4.61 13.30
C ARG A 57 -6.61 -5.37 13.18
N VAL A 58 -6.28 -5.80 11.95
CA VAL A 58 -5.05 -6.55 11.64
C VAL A 58 -4.13 -5.74 10.75
N ARG A 59 -2.81 -6.01 10.81
CA ARG A 59 -1.82 -5.47 9.87
C ARG A 59 -1.47 -6.54 8.86
N VAL A 60 -1.55 -6.19 7.58
CA VAL A 60 -1.31 -7.11 6.46
C VAL A 60 -0.61 -6.39 5.31
N VAL A 61 0.26 -7.09 4.59
CA VAL A 61 0.80 -6.60 3.32
C VAL A 61 -0.19 -6.94 2.22
N LEU A 62 -0.63 -5.92 1.48
CA LEU A 62 -1.55 -6.08 0.36
C LEU A 62 -0.93 -5.51 -0.91
N GLY A 63 -1.08 -6.25 -2.00
CA GLY A 63 -0.94 -5.72 -3.35
C GLY A 63 -2.25 -5.08 -3.77
N ILE A 64 -2.21 -3.81 -4.15
CA ILE A 64 -3.38 -3.05 -4.59
C ILE A 64 -3.09 -2.49 -5.98
N GLU A 65 -3.99 -2.74 -6.93
CA GLU A 65 -3.98 -2.06 -8.22
C GLU A 65 -4.41 -0.60 -8.03
N VAL A 66 -3.62 0.32 -8.59
CA VAL A 66 -3.89 1.74 -8.49
C VAL A 66 -5.03 2.10 -9.43
N GLU A 67 -6.22 2.29 -8.88
CA GLU A 67 -7.40 2.80 -9.63
C GLU A 67 -7.40 4.34 -9.71
N GLY A 68 -6.82 5.01 -8.72
CA GLY A 68 -6.73 6.45 -8.63
C GLY A 68 -5.69 6.89 -7.60
N LYS A 69 -5.26 8.16 -7.68
CA LYS A 69 -4.31 8.74 -6.74
C LYS A 69 -4.68 10.19 -6.44
N THR A 70 -4.61 10.56 -5.17
CA THR A 70 -4.73 11.93 -4.69
C THR A 70 -3.49 12.27 -3.86
N VAL A 71 -3.16 13.56 -3.78
CA VAL A 71 -2.07 14.05 -2.92
C VAL A 71 -2.60 15.25 -2.16
N ASP A 72 -2.34 15.29 -0.86
CA ASP A 72 -2.57 16.46 -0.03
C ASP A 72 -1.21 17.14 0.22
N PRO A 73 -0.95 18.30 -0.39
CA PRO A 73 0.32 19.01 -0.26
C PRO A 73 0.37 19.97 0.94
N LEU A 74 -0.71 20.06 1.74
CA LEU A 74 -0.82 20.97 2.89
C LEU A 74 0.15 20.64 4.03
#